data_AF-A0A7Y2L6E2-F1
#
_entry.id   AF-A0A7Y2L6E2-F1
#
_cell.length_a   1.000
_cell.length_b   1.000
_cell.length_c   1.000
_cell.angle_alpha   90.00
_cell.angle_beta   90.00
_cell.angle_gamma   90.00
#
_symmetry.space_group_name_H-M   'P 1'
#
loop_
_entity.id
_entity.type
_entity.pdbx_description
1 polymer ?
#
loop_
_entity_poly.entity_id
_entity_poly.type
_entity_poly.pdbx_seq_one_letter_code
_entity_poly.pdbx_strand_id
1 'polypeptide(L)' 'MQNLYGFYWTEEEILKREEKIMVEAFNNVYEISCQYNVNLRTAAYMLSVKRVAEAMKAKGWY' A
#
# COMPACT_ATOMS: atom_id res chain seq x y z
N MET A 1 14.90 -4.92 3.56
CA MET A 1 15.78 -4.15 2.65
C MET A 1 17.07 -3.75 3.36
N GLN A 2 17.05 -2.92 4.40
CA GLN A 2 18.28 -2.50 5.11
C GLN A 2 19.09 -3.68 5.66
N ASN A 3 18.47 -4.58 6.44
CA ASN A 3 19.13 -5.79 6.96
C ASN A 3 19.60 -6.76 5.88
N LEU A 4 18.96 -6.76 4.71
CA LEU A 4 19.31 -7.66 3.61
C LEU A 4 20.55 -7.16 2.85
N TYR A 5 20.75 -5.84 2.80
CA TYR A 5 21.86 -5.21 2.08
C TYR A 5 23.00 -4.73 3.00
N GLY A 6 22.82 -4.77 4.32
CA GLY A 6 23.82 -4.34 5.30
C GLY A 6 24.04 -2.82 5.36
N PHE A 7 23.19 -2.03 4.69
CA PHE A 7 23.24 -0.57 4.68
C PHE A 7 22.06 0.01 5.47
N TYR A 8 22.37 0.91 6.39
CA TYR A 8 21.39 1.65 7.19
C TYR A 8 21.19 3.03 6.59
N TRP A 9 19.93 3.42 6.43
CA TRP A 9 19.58 4.76 5.96
C TRP A 9 19.68 5.76 7.11
N THR A 10 19.93 7.01 6.75
CA THR A 10 19.80 8.12 7.69
C THR A 10 18.32 8.33 8.04
N GLU A 11 18.06 8.93 9.19
CA GLU A 11 16.69 9.27 9.63
C GLU A 11 15.95 10.11 8.57
N GLU A 12 16.63 11.08 7.95
CA GLU A 12 16.05 11.92 6.91
C GLU A 12 15.60 11.12 5.67
N GLU A 13 16.39 10.13 5.25
CA GLU A 13 16.03 9.23 4.16
C GLU A 13 14.84 8.34 4.51
N ILE A 14 14.77 7.87 5.76
CA ILE A 14 13.64 7.08 6.27
C ILE A 14 12.37 7.93 6.23
N LEU A 15 12.40 9.15 6.77
CA LEU A 15 11.24 10.05 6.84
C LEU A 15 10.72 10.42 5.45
N LYS A 16 11.60 10.80 4.52
CA LYS A 16 11.20 11.09 3.12
C LYS A 16 10.55 9.90 2.45
N ARG A 17 11.05 8.69 2.71
CA ARG A 17 10.51 7.48 2.13
C ARG A 17 9.17 7.10 2.77
N GLU A 18 9.04 7.27 4.08
CA GLU A 18 7.80 7.03 4.81
C GLU A 18 6.68 7.97 4.33
N GLU A 19 6.96 9.28 4.23
CA GLU A 19 6.00 10.26 3.73
C GLU A 19 5.46 9.87 2.35
N LYS A 20 6.35 9.52 1.42
CA LYS A 20 5.97 9.09 0.08
C LYS A 20 5.04 7.88 0.10
N ILE A 21 5.37 6.86 0.90
CA ILE A 21 4.56 5.63 1.01
C ILE A 21 3.19 5.95 1.61
N MET A 22 3.13 6.79 2.64
CA MET A 22 1.90 7.14 3.32
C MET A 22 0.96 7.98 2.45
N VAL A 23 1.49 8.96 1.71
CA VAL A 23 0.72 9.77 0.75
C VAL A 23 0.14 8.89 -0.35
N GLU A 24 0.96 7.99 -0.92
CA GLU A 24 0.50 7.05 -1.93
C GLU A 24 -0.57 6.09 -1.39
N ALA A 25 -0.39 5.57 -0.18
CA ALA A 25 -1.37 4.70 0.47
C ALA A 25 -2.71 5.41 0.70
N PHE A 26 -2.67 6.67 1.18
CA PHE A 26 -3.88 7.47 1.40
C PHE A 26 -4.63 7.72 0.09
N ASN A 27 -3.93 8.16 -0.96
CA ASN A 27 -4.54 8.47 -2.25
C ASN A 27 -5.24 7.24 -2.85
N ASN A 28 -4.61 6.05 -2.77
CA ASN A 28 -5.21 4.80 -3.23
C ASN A 28 -6.52 4.46 -2.48
N VAL A 29 -6.54 4.65 -1.16
CA VAL A 29 -7.75 4.41 -0.35
C VAL A 29 -8.84 5.43 -0.67
N TYR A 30 -8.47 6.70 -0.81
CA TYR A 30 -9.39 7.79 -1.12
C TYR A 30 -10.07 7.56 -2.48
N GLU A 31 -9.29 7.20 -3.51
CA GLU A 31 -9.78 6.90 -4.85
C GLU A 31 -10.82 5.76 -4.83
N ILE A 32 -10.54 4.66 -4.13
CA ILE A 32 -11.50 3.55 -3.97
C ILE A 32 -12.74 4.02 -3.22
N SER A 33 -12.58 4.85 -2.18
CA SER A 33 -13.72 5.39 -1.43
C SER A 33 -14.66 6.19 -2.32
N CYS A 34 -14.11 7.01 -3.22
CA CYS A 34 -14.87 7.78 -4.20
C CYS A 34 -15.49 6.88 -5.28
N GLN A 35 -14.72 5.94 -5.82
CA GLN A 35 -15.15 5.03 -6.87
C GLN A 35 -16.36 4.18 -6.45
N TYR A 36 -16.33 3.66 -5.23
CA TYR A 36 -17.38 2.77 -4.71
C TYR A 36 -18.36 3.48 -3.78
N ASN A 37 -18.18 4.79 -3.55
CA ASN A 37 -18.99 5.61 -2.65
C ASN A 37 -19.13 4.99 -1.24
N VAL A 38 -18.00 4.59 -0.65
CA VAL A 38 -17.93 3.98 0.69
C VAL A 38 -17.03 4.80 1.61
N ASN A 39 -17.17 4.59 2.93
CA ASN A 39 -16.25 5.22 3.88
C ASN A 39 -14.81 4.70 3.72
N LEU A 40 -13.83 5.49 4.18
CA LEU A 40 -12.40 5.18 4.04
C LEU A 40 -12.00 3.86 4.68
N ARG A 41 -12.66 3.45 5.78
CA ARG A 41 -12.39 2.17 6.44
C ARG A 41 -12.76 1.02 5.51
N THR A 42 -13.95 1.04 4.92
CA THR A 42 -14.39 0.03 3.94
C THR A 42 -13.49 0.04 2.72
N ALA A 43 -13.14 1.22 2.19
CA ALA A 43 -12.23 1.33 1.05
C ALA A 43 -10.84 0.71 1.32
N ALA A 44 -10.29 0.90 2.53
CA ALA A 44 -9.02 0.29 2.93
C ALA A 44 -9.10 -1.24 2.97
N TYR A 45 -10.21 -1.81 3.45
CA TYR A 45 -10.45 -3.26 3.38
C TYR A 45 -10.58 -3.75 1.94
N MET A 46 -11.28 -3.01 1.07
CA MET A 46 -11.40 -3.37 -0.33
C MET A 46 -10.03 -3.37 -1.04
N LEU A 47 -9.19 -2.36 -0.78
CA LEU A 47 -7.84 -2.27 -1.33
C LEU A 47 -6.96 -3.45 -0.89
N SER A 48 -7.00 -3.82 0.39
CA SER A 48 -6.18 -4.93 0.91
C SER A 48 -6.58 -6.28 0.33
N VAL A 49 -7.89 -6.56 0.24
CA VAL A 49 -8.41 -7.79 -0.37
C VAL A 49 -8.06 -7.85 -1.86
N LYS A 50 -8.22 -6.74 -2.59
CA LYS A 50 -7.88 -6.65 -4.02
C LYS A 50 -6.42 -7.02 -4.28
N ARG A 51 -5.48 -6.45 -3.50
CA ARG A 51 -4.04 -6.74 -3.65
C ARG A 51 -3.71 -8.22 -3.45
N VAL A 52 -4.32 -8.86 -2.46
CA VAL A 52 -4.10 -10.29 -2.19
C VAL A 52 -4.72 -11.14 -3.31
N ALA A 53 -5.95 -10.84 -3.72
CA ALA A 53 -6.64 -11.57 -4.79
C ALA A 53 -5.86 -11.48 -6.13
N GLU A 54 -5.35 -10.30 -6.47
CA GLU A 54 -4.51 -10.10 -7.66
C GLU A 54 -3.22 -10.92 -7.59
N ALA A 55 -2.55 -10.96 -6.43
CA ALA A 55 -1.35 -11.78 -6.23
C ALA A 55 -1.64 -13.29 -6.32
N MET A 56 -2.78 -13.74 -5.81
CA MET A 56 -3.23 -15.14 -5.91
C MET A 56 -3.54 -15.53 -7.36
N LYS A 57 -4.26 -14.66 -8.07
CA LYS A 57 -4.55 -14.85 -9.51
C LYS A 57 -3.27 -14.91 -10.34
N ALA A 58 -2.31 -14.02 -10.08
CA ALA A 58 -1.00 -14.05 -10.74
C ALA A 58 -0.20 -15.34 -10.45
N LYS A 59 -0.51 -16.04 -9.35
CA LYS A 59 0.07 -17.34 -8.99
C LYS A 59 -0.74 -18.54 -9.54
N GLY A 60 -1.78 -18.32 -10.34
CA GLY A 60 -2.55 -19.37 -11.01
C GLY A 60 -3.52 -20.12 -10.12
N TRP A 61 -4.00 -19.50 -9.03
CA TRP A 61 -4.96 -20.14 -8.13
C TRP A 61 -6.34 -20.32 -8.76
N TYR A 62 -6.64 -19.56 -9.81
CA TYR A 62 -7.82 -19.66 -10.68
C TYR A 62 -7.64 -18.79 -11.94
#